data_AF-A0A963ETL8-F1
#
_entry.id   AF-A0A963ETL8-F1
#
_cell.length_a   1.000
_cell.length_b   1.000
_cell.length_c   1.000
_cell.angle_alpha   90.00
_cell.angle_beta   90.00
_cell.angle_gamma   90.00
#
_symmetry.space_group_name_H-M   'P 1'
#
loop_
_entity.id
_entity.type
_entity.pdbx_description
1 polymer ?
#
loop_
_entity_poly.entity_id
_entity_poly.type
_entity_poly.pdbx_seq_one_letter_code
_entity_poly.pdbx_strand_id
1 'polypeptide(L)' 'NRCPHTGAPLDWSPDQFLDAEGRFIICAMHGALFEIESGRCIYGPCVNQSLERLPVRLERGRLLLNKG' A
#
# COMPACT_ATOMS: atom_id res chain seq x y z
N ASN A 1 2.24 -3.07 -5.41
CA ASN A 1 3.10 -3.25 -4.22
C ASN A 1 4.49 -2.64 -4.46
N ARG A 2 4.56 -1.32 -4.63
CA ARG A 2 5.83 -0.60 -4.83
C ARG A 2 5.69 0.79 -4.20
N CYS A 3 6.67 1.17 -3.40
CA CYS A 3 6.75 2.51 -2.81
C CYS A 3 7.10 3.52 -3.91
N PRO A 4 6.34 4.62 -4.07
CA PRO A 4 6.64 5.66 -5.07
C PRO A 4 7.99 6.35 -4.85
N HIS A 5 8.58 6.25 -3.65
CA HIS A 5 9.87 6.85 -3.32
C HIS A 5 11.02 6.28 -4.17
N THR A 6 11.24 4.97 -4.12
CA THR A 6 12.37 4.30 -4.81
C THR A 6 11.94 3.11 -5.68
N GLY A 7 10.64 2.79 -5.71
CA GLY A 7 10.11 1.58 -6.35
C GLY A 7 10.30 0.29 -5.54
N ALA A 8 10.87 0.38 -4.34
CA ALA A 8 11.04 -0.75 -3.42
C ALA A 8 9.70 -1.42 -3.08
N PRO A 9 9.65 -2.75 -2.87
CA PRO A 9 8.46 -3.41 -2.34
C PRO A 9 8.06 -2.80 -0.99
N LEU A 10 6.77 -2.83 -0.67
CA LEU A 10 6.28 -2.29 0.61
C LEU A 10 6.60 -3.25 1.76
N ASP A 11 6.55 -4.55 1.52
CA ASP A 11 6.85 -5.62 2.46
C ASP A 11 8.27 -6.19 2.27
N TRP A 12 8.86 -6.67 3.38
CA TRP A 12 10.10 -7.47 3.37
C TRP A 12 9.83 -8.98 3.52
N SER A 13 8.66 -9.32 4.07
CA SER A 13 8.18 -10.66 4.35
C SER A 13 6.68 -10.71 4.03
N PRO A 14 6.15 -11.83 3.52
CA PRO A 14 4.74 -11.95 3.22
C PRO A 14 3.85 -11.48 4.37
N ASP A 15 2.77 -10.79 4.00
CA ASP A 15 1.70 -10.33 4.89
C ASP A 15 2.08 -9.25 5.94
N GLN A 16 3.30 -8.71 5.90
CA GLN A 16 3.74 -7.63 6.79
C GLN A 16 3.68 -6.26 6.10
N PHE A 17 2.47 -5.76 5.90
CA PHE A 17 2.22 -4.47 5.22
C PHE A 17 1.86 -3.32 6.15
N LEU A 18 1.42 -3.61 7.37
CA LEU A 18 0.93 -2.58 8.28
C LEU A 18 1.99 -2.17 9.30
N ASP A 19 1.89 -0.94 9.79
CA ASP A 19 2.62 -0.52 10.97
C ASP A 19 2.21 -1.33 12.21
N ALA A 20 2.95 -1.16 13.31
CA ALA A 20 2.76 -1.95 14.53
C ALA A 20 1.35 -1.81 15.15
N GLU A 21 0.65 -0.73 14.83
CA GLU A 21 -0.68 -0.41 15.34
C GLU A 21 -1.80 -0.78 14.35
N GLY A 22 -1.45 -1.24 13.15
CA GLY A 22 -2.42 -1.62 12.11
C GLY A 22 -3.15 -0.45 11.46
N ARG A 23 -2.63 0.78 11.58
CA ARG A 23 -3.29 2.03 11.16
C ARG A 23 -2.90 2.45 9.75
N PHE A 24 -1.67 2.15 9.34
CA PHE A 24 -1.13 2.57 8.06
C PHE A 24 -0.43 1.42 7.36
N ILE A 25 -0.40 1.48 6.02
CA ILE A 25 0.54 0.66 5.26
C ILE A 25 1.93 1.26 5.44
N ILE A 26 2.92 0.45 5.76
CA ILE A 26 4.32 0.86 5.95
C ILE A 26 5.20 0.35 4.82
N CYS A 27 6.09 1.20 4.31
CA CYS A 27 7.21 0.73 3.50
C CYS A 27 8.30 0.18 4.42
N ALA A 28 8.47 -1.15 4.43
CA ALA A 28 9.41 -1.87 5.30
C ALA A 28 10.88 -1.45 5.12
N MET A 29 11.24 -0.82 3.99
CA MET A 29 12.61 -0.38 3.71
C MET A 29 12.97 0.93 4.44
N HIS A 30 12.08 1.93 4.40
CA HIS A 30 12.41 3.31 4.82
C HIS A 30 11.34 3.94 5.72
N GLY A 31 10.27 3.21 6.06
CA GLY A 31 9.25 3.63 7.02
C GLY A 31 8.24 4.66 6.51
N ALA A 32 8.10 4.84 5.19
CA ALA A 32 7.02 5.69 4.67
C ALA A 32 5.64 5.12 5.05
N LEU A 33 4.70 5.97 5.46
CA LEU A 33 3.37 5.55 5.91
C LEU A 33 2.30 6.01 4.92
N PHE A 34 1.38 5.11 4.58
CA PHE A 34 0.30 5.36 3.64
C PHE A 34 -1.06 5.06 4.29
N GLU A 35 -2.04 5.91 4.01
CA GLU A 35 -3.45 5.64 4.35
C GLU A 35 -3.94 4.37 3.63
N ILE A 36 -4.68 3.52 4.33
CA ILE A 36 -5.17 2.24 3.78
C ILE A 36 -6.20 2.48 2.67
N GLU A 37 -7.10 3.44 2.87
CA GLU A 37 -8.24 3.68 2.00
C GLU A 37 -7.85 4.36 0.69
N SER A 38 -6.94 5.33 0.76
CA SER A 38 -6.55 6.18 -0.36
C SER A 38 -5.22 5.76 -0.99
N GLY A 39 -4.36 5.06 -0.25
CA GLY A 39 -2.98 4.78 -0.62
C GLY A 39 -2.07 6.02 -0.57
N ARG A 40 -2.53 7.17 -0.08
CA ARG A 40 -1.75 8.41 -0.01
C ARG A 40 -0.68 8.32 1.07
N CYS A 41 0.54 8.69 0.72
CA CYS A 41 1.64 8.82 1.65
C CYS A 41 1.45 10.05 2.54
N ILE A 42 1.41 9.83 3.85
CA ILE A 42 1.26 10.86 4.89
C ILE A 42 2.56 11.12 5.67
N TYR A 43 3.56 10.25 5.50
CA TYR A 43 4.86 10.38 6.17
C TYR A 43 5.99 9.77 5.33
N GLY A 44 7.14 10.46 5.28
CA GLY A 44 8.34 10.02 4.58
C GLY A 44 8.64 10.80 3.28
N PRO A 45 9.67 10.39 2.51
CA PRO A 45 10.15 11.16 1.36
C PRO A 45 9.17 11.29 0.17
N CYS A 46 8.13 10.45 0.11
CA CYS A 46 7.12 10.45 -0.94
C CYS A 46 5.76 11.03 -0.50
N VAL A 47 5.72 11.88 0.54
CA VAL A 47 4.48 12.53 1.01
C VAL A 47 3.71 13.17 -0.16
N ASN A 48 2.39 13.03 -0.14
CA ASN A 48 1.44 13.42 -1.19
C ASN A 48 1.44 12.58 -2.48
N GLN A 49 2.38 11.64 -2.66
CA GLN A 49 2.26 10.60 -3.68
C GLN A 49 1.39 9.46 -3.15
N SER A 50 0.90 8.60 -4.05
CA SER A 50 0.04 7.48 -3.68
C SER A 50 0.54 6.14 -4.21
N LEU A 51 0.19 5.08 -3.51
CA LEU A 51 0.33 3.71 -4.00
C LEU A 51 -0.55 3.52 -5.24
N GLU A 52 -0.12 2.62 -6.12
CA GLU A 52 -0.95 2.17 -7.25
C GLU A 52 -2.21 1.45 -6.74
N ARG A 53 -3.38 1.99 -7.08
CA ARG A 53 -4.66 1.39 -6.74
C ARG A 53 -4.98 0.24 -7.69
N LEU A 54 -5.27 -0.93 -7.13
CA LEU A 54 -5.83 -2.04 -7.88
C LEU A 54 -7.36 -2.00 -7.78
N PRO A 55 -8.09 -1.71 -8.86
CA PRO A 55 -9.54 -1.73 -8.83
C PRO A 55 -10.02 -3.18 -8.67
N VAL A 56 -10.85 -3.41 -7.66
CA VAL A 56 -11.39 -4.73 -7.33
C VAL A 56 -12.90 -4.68 -7.27
N ARG A 57 -13.55 -5.82 -7.52
CA ARG A 57 -14.98 -6.01 -7.28
C ARG A 57 -15.23 -7.30 -6.51
N LEU A 58 -16.27 -7.30 -5.70
CA LEU A 58 -16.76 -8.50 -5.03
C LEU A 58 -17.86 -9.13 -5.88
N GLU A 59 -17.65 -10.36 -6.33
CA GLU A 59 -18.61 -11.09 -7.16
C GLU A 59 -18.74 -12.53 -6.65
N ARG A 60 -19.95 -12.92 -6.22
CA ARG A 60 -20.26 -14.27 -5.71
C ARG A 60 -19.26 -14.78 -4.65
N GLY A 61 -18.93 -13.92 -3.69
CA GLY A 61 -17.99 -14.23 -2.60
C GLY A 61 -16.51 -14.26 -3.01
N ARG A 62 -16.16 -13.81 -4.23
CA ARG A 62 -14.79 -13.72 -4.72
C ARG A 62 -14.39 -12.27 -4.96
N LEU A 63 -13.17 -11.91 -4.55
CA LEU A 63 -12.54 -10.66 -4.96
C LEU A 63 -11.92 -10.86 -6.33
N LEU A 64 -12.35 -10.04 -7.31
CA LEU A 64 -11.84 -10.05 -8.67
C LEU A 64 -11.09 -8.76 -8.94
N LEU A 65 -9.92 -8.87 -9.57
CA LEU A 65 -9.21 -7.73 -10.11
C LEU A 65 -9.93 -7.26 -11.39
N ASN A 66 -10.32 -6.00 -11.43
CA ASN A 66 -10.76 -5.37 -12.66
C ASN A 66 -9.49 -4.98 -13.41
N LYS A 67 -9.02 -5.81 -14.34
CA LYS A 67 -8.03 -5.31 -15.31
C LYS A 67 -8.77 -4.31 -16.20
N GLY A 68 -8.42 -3.04 -16.08
CA GLY A 68 -8.84 -2.00 -17.02
C GLY A 68 -8.29 -2.29 -18.41
#